data_AF-A0A3B9W0U3-F1
#
_entry.id   AF-A0A3B9W0U3-F1
#
_cell.length_a   1.000
_cell.length_b   1.000
_cell.length_c   1.000
_cell.angle_alpha   90.00
_cell.angle_beta   90.00
_cell.angle_gamma   90.00
#
_symmetry.space_group_name_H-M   'P 1'
#
loop_
_entity.id
_entity.type
_entity.pdbx_description
1 polymer ?
#
loop_
_entity_poly.entity_id
_entity_poly.type
_entity_poly.pdbx_seq_one_letter_code
_entity_poly.pdbx_strand_id
1 'polypeptide(L)' 'QRGGGVFGKVPYSAAKAAILGLTKALAREIGATGVTVNAITPGAVDTNIRVGSTDEQEAA' A
#
# COMPACT_ATOMS: atom_id res chain seq x y z
N GLN A 1 9.62 -6.30 15.02
CA GLN A 1 9.77 -5.78 13.64
C GLN A 1 9.70 -4.26 13.73
N ARG A 2 10.65 -3.51 13.17
CA ARG A 2 10.67 -2.04 13.26
C ARG A 2 10.39 -1.45 11.88
N GLY A 3 9.16 -0.98 11.66
CA GLY A 3 8.79 -0.10 10.56
C GLY A 3 8.82 -0.73 9.16
N GLY A 4 7.72 -1.38 8.78
CA GLY A 4 7.49 -1.86 7.42
C GLY A 4 6.26 -2.75 7.41
N GLY A 5 5.17 -2.25 6.81
CA GLY A 5 3.88 -2.92 6.58
C GLY A 5 3.59 -4.19 7.38
N VAL A 6 2.67 -4.12 8.34
CA VAL A 6 2.18 -5.20 9.22
C VAL A 6 1.87 -6.52 8.47
N PHE A 7 1.63 -6.47 7.16
CA PHE A 7 1.16 -7.58 6.34
C PHE A 7 2.15 -8.13 5.31
N GLY A 8 3.38 -7.60 5.21
CA GLY A 8 4.20 -7.96 4.05
C GLY A 8 5.68 -7.66 4.15
N LYS A 9 6.47 -8.75 4.15
CA LYS A 9 7.92 -8.79 3.95
C LYS A 9 8.36 -7.94 2.74
N VAL A 10 9.67 -7.73 2.59
CA VAL A 10 10.34 -6.95 1.51
C VAL A 10 9.58 -6.86 0.16
N PRO A 11 9.11 -7.96 -0.49
CA PRO A 11 8.42 -7.86 -1.77
C PRO A 11 7.11 -7.07 -1.73
N TYR A 12 6.30 -7.21 -0.68
CA TYR A 12 5.03 -6.49 -0.55
C TYR A 12 5.27 -4.99 -0.37
N SER A 13 6.21 -4.65 0.51
CA SER A 13 6.59 -3.24 0.75
C SER A 13 7.18 -2.59 -0.51
N ALA A 14 8.04 -3.31 -1.23
CA ALA A 14 8.59 -2.85 -2.51
C ALA A 14 7.49 -2.62 -3.56
N ALA A 15 6.57 -3.59 -3.72
CA ALA A 15 5.47 -3.48 -4.66
C ALA A 15 4.55 -2.29 -4.33
N LYS A 16 4.16 -2.11 -3.06
CA LYS A 16 3.30 -1.00 -2.64
C LYS A 16 3.98 0.36 -2.84
N ALA A 17 5.29 0.46 -2.62
CA ALA A 17 6.04 1.68 -2.92
C ALA A 17 6.12 1.95 -4.44
N ALA A 18 6.31 0.91 -5.26
CA ALA A 18 6.37 1.02 -6.72
C ALA A 18 5.08 1.61 -7.31
N ILE A 19 3.91 1.24 -6.76
CA ILE A 19 2.62 1.81 -7.18
C ILE A 19 2.59 3.33 -7.03
N LEU A 20 3.18 3.90 -5.96
CA LEU A 20 3.22 5.36 -5.78
C LEU A 20 4.04 6.07 -6.87
N GLY A 21 5.16 5.47 -7.27
CA GLY A 21 5.97 5.97 -8.38
C GLY A 21 5.24 5.88 -9.71
N LEU A 22 4.61 4.73 -9.98
CA LEU A 22 3.81 4.50 -11.17
C LEU A 22 2.67 5.51 -11.30
N THR A 23 1.91 5.74 -10.23
CA THR A 23 0.80 6.71 -10.22
C THR A 23 1.28 8.11 -10.60
N LYS A 24 2.39 8.58 -10.02
CA LYS A 24 2.94 9.91 -10.32
C LYS A 24 3.42 10.04 -11.76
N ALA A 25 4.12 9.01 -12.27
CA ALA A 25 4.62 9.00 -13.64
C ALA A 25 3.46 8.99 -14.64
N LEU A 26 2.50 8.08 -14.45
CA LEU A 26 1.38 7.91 -15.35
C LEU A 26 0.46 9.13 -15.35
N ALA A 27 0.19 9.74 -14.19
CA ALA A 27 -0.59 10.98 -14.11
C ALA A 27 0.00 12.10 -15.00
N ARG A 28 1.32 12.20 -15.09
CA ARG A 28 2.00 13.18 -15.95
C ARG A 28 1.95 12.79 -17.44
N GLU A 29 2.01 11.50 -17.72
CA GLU A 29 2.02 10.97 -19.10
C GLU A 29 0.66 11.13 -19.78
N ILE A 30 -0.43 10.79 -19.09
CA ILE A 30 -1.77 10.76 -19.67
C ILE A 30 -2.67 11.92 -19.25
N GLY A 31 -2.20 12.84 -18.40
CA GLY A 31 -3.03 13.95 -17.92
C GLY A 31 -3.62 14.82 -19.04
N ALA A 32 -2.91 14.97 -20.16
CA ALA A 32 -3.37 15.72 -21.33
C ALA A 32 -4.59 15.08 -22.04
N THR A 33 -4.85 13.79 -21.81
CA THR A 33 -6.04 13.10 -22.35
C THR A 33 -7.29 13.30 -21.48
N GLY A 34 -7.17 14.07 -20.38
CA GLY A 34 -8.25 14.29 -19.43
C GLY A 34 -8.42 13.18 -18.38
N VAL A 35 -7.50 12.21 -18.33
CA VAL A 35 -7.55 11.10 -17.35
C VAL A 35 -6.71 11.43 -16.11
N THR A 36 -7.33 11.33 -14.93
CA THR A 36 -6.62 11.46 -13.64
C THR A 36 -6.16 10.11 -13.11
N VAL A 37 -4.96 10.05 -12.53
CA VAL A 37 -4.43 8.82 -11.90
C VAL A 37 -4.06 9.12 -10.45
N ASN A 38 -4.64 8.36 -9.52
CA ASN A 38 -4.46 8.53 -8.08
C ASN A 38 -4.21 7.18 -7.40
N ALA A 39 -3.49 7.21 -6.28
CA ALA A 39 -3.29 6.05 -5.42
C ALA A 39 -3.72 6.39 -4.00
N ILE A 40 -4.42 5.46 -3.37
CA ILE A 40 -4.83 5.55 -1.96
C ILE A 40 -3.93 4.60 -1.17
N THR A 41 -3.47 5.05 0.00
CA THR A 41 -2.67 4.26 0.94
C THR A 41 -3.48 3.98 2.21
N PRO A 42 -4.35 2.95 2.22
CA PRO A 42 -5.10 2.58 3.41
C PRO A 42 -4.16 2.17 4.55
N GLY A 43 -4.59 2.46 5.77
CA GLY A 43 -4.01 1.85 6.95
C GLY A 43 -4.44 0.38 7.09
N ALA A 44 -4.34 -0.14 8.30
CA ALA A 44 -4.96 -1.41 8.66
C ALA A 44 -6.47 -1.38 8.35
N VAL A 45 -6.96 -2.35 7.57
CA VAL A 45 -8.39 -2.50 7.26
C VAL A 45 -8.87 -3.85 7.75
N ASP A 46 -10.01 -3.87 8.43
CA ASP A 46 -10.64 -5.08 8.96
C ASP A 46 -11.20 -5.93 7.82
N THR A 47 -10.41 -6.93 7.41
CA THR A 47 -10.71 -7.87 6.33
C THR A 47 -10.06 -9.21 6.65
N ASN A 48 -10.44 -10.26 5.93
CA ASN A 48 -9.88 -11.61 6.10
C ASN A 48 -8.34 -11.67 5.90
N ILE A 49 -7.70 -10.66 5.29
CA ILE A 49 -6.22 -10.59 5.21
C ILE A 49 -5.55 -10.43 6.60
N ARG A 50 -6.34 -10.05 7.62
CA ARG A 50 -5.92 -9.98 9.02
C ARG A 50 -6.15 -11.29 9.79
N VAL A 51 -6.85 -12.28 9.24
CA VAL A 51 -7.15 -13.53 9.97
C VAL A 51 -5.84 -14.29 10.21
N GLY A 52 -5.34 -14.16 11.44
CA GLY A 52 -4.03 -14.63 11.86
C GLY A 52 -3.25 -13.65 12.73
N SER A 53 -3.64 -12.37 12.82
CA SER A 53 -3.12 -11.48 13.87
C SER A 53 -3.81 -11.82 15.19
N THR A 54 -3.05 -12.33 16.16
CA THR A 54 -3.54 -12.43 17.54
C THR A 54 -3.58 -11.05 18.17
N ASP A 55 -4.49 -10.81 19.11
CA ASP A 55 -4.62 -9.51 19.81
C ASP A 55 -3.30 -9.01 20.42
N GLU A 56 -2.42 -9.93 20.84
CA GLU A 56 -1.06 -9.66 21.32
C GLU A 56 -0.13 -9.02 20.27
N GLN A 57 -0.31 -9.31 18.98
CA GLN A 57 0.47 -8.70 17.90
C GLN A 57 0.00 -7.28 17.55
N GLU A 58 -1.19 -6.90 18.01
CA GLU A 58 -1.78 -5.59 17.74
C GLU A 58 -1.50 -4.58 18.88
N ALA A 59 -1.21 -5.07 20.09
CA ALA A 59 -0.93 -4.25 21.27
C ALA A 59 0.55 -3.83 21.43
N ALA A 60 1.47 -4.34 20.59
CA ALA A 60 2.92 -4.08 20.62
C ALA A 60 3.38 -3.15 19.49
#